data_AF-A0A8J3EJN2-F1
#
_entry.id   AF-A0A8J3EJN2-F1
#
_cell.length_a   1.000
_cell.length_b   1.000
_cell.length_c   1.000
_cell.angle_alpha   90.00
_cell.angle_beta   90.00
_cell.angle_gamma   90.00
#
_symmetry.space_group_name_H-M   'P 1'
#
loop_
_entity.id
_entity.type
_entity.pdbx_description
1 polymer ?
#
loop_
_entity_poly.entity_id
_entity_poly.type
_entity_poly.pdbx_seq_one_letter_code
_entity_poly.pdbx_strand_id
1 'polypeptide(L)'
;MYSTDWNQYMAEIQQQLRQQEEKIRYLERKLTEVETELRRKVPTTIEKIEYKFDQLKIETLSGSLHIGLSPEELKKLDDLTLPSSDNMYGNDNLQPLYNNLQSYLRTEGPTIIQQLAQIENRKVDDGLMEMLIQDLEKQLPDRIRYYQETANEHHPSLSGEAYNDYIMNKIKEEIHRSLKVFLKNPKE
;
A
#
# COMPACT_ATOMS: atom_id res chain seq x y z
N MET A 1 -49.36 16.90 19.33
CA MET A 1 -48.10 17.62 19.06
C MET A 1 -46.99 16.74 18.48
N TYR A 2 -47.10 15.40 18.50
CA TYR A 2 -46.05 14.47 18.01
C TYR A 2 -46.05 14.14 16.50
N SER A 3 -47.09 14.54 15.75
CA SER A 3 -47.20 14.19 14.32
C SER A 3 -46.29 15.05 13.43
N THR A 4 -46.01 16.28 13.84
CA THR A 4 -45.21 17.23 13.05
C THR A 4 -43.73 16.83 12.99
N ASP A 5 -43.17 16.36 14.12
CA ASP A 5 -41.76 15.94 14.20
C ASP A 5 -41.49 14.69 13.35
N TRP A 6 -42.44 13.75 13.28
CA TRP A 6 -42.32 12.55 12.46
C TRP A 6 -42.31 12.85 10.96
N ASN A 7 -43.15 13.79 10.53
CA ASN A 7 -43.18 14.22 9.12
C ASN A 7 -41.90 14.95 8.72
N GLN A 8 -41.31 15.74 9.64
CA GLN A 8 -40.06 16.42 9.39
C GLN A 8 -38.87 15.45 9.33
N TYR A 9 -38.79 14.49 10.25
CA TYR A 9 -37.80 13.43 10.23
C TYR A 9 -37.86 12.58 8.93
N MET A 10 -39.07 12.24 8.48
CA MET A 10 -39.25 11.53 7.22
C MET A 10 -38.82 12.35 6.00
N ALA A 11 -39.06 13.66 6.00
CA ALA A 11 -38.61 14.55 4.93
C ALA A 11 -37.07 14.64 4.87
N GLU A 12 -36.41 14.71 6.03
CA GLU A 12 -34.94 14.71 6.14
C GLU A 12 -34.33 13.40 5.64
N ILE A 13 -34.90 12.26 6.02
CA ILE A 13 -34.46 10.94 5.51
C ILE A 13 -34.59 10.88 3.99
N GLN A 14 -35.73 11.30 3.43
CA GLN A 14 -35.92 11.29 1.99
C GLN A 14 -34.91 12.20 1.27
N GLN A 15 -34.56 13.35 1.87
CA GLN A 15 -33.54 14.22 1.32
C GLN A 15 -32.16 13.56 1.35
N GLN A 16 -31.77 12.94 2.46
CA GLN A 16 -30.49 12.22 2.57
C GLN A 16 -30.43 11.05 1.59
N LEU A 17 -31.53 10.32 1.41
CA LEU A 17 -31.61 9.21 0.46
C LEU A 17 -31.41 9.68 -0.98
N ARG A 18 -32.05 10.80 -1.38
CA ARG A 18 -31.85 11.40 -2.71
C ARG A 18 -30.40 11.83 -2.93
N GLN A 19 -29.78 12.48 -1.94
CA GLN A 19 -28.38 12.89 -2.03
C GLN A 19 -27.44 11.69 -2.17
N GLN A 20 -27.72 10.60 -1.46
CA GLN A 20 -26.94 9.37 -1.60
C GLN A 20 -27.13 8.72 -2.98
N GLU A 21 -28.36 8.70 -3.51
CA GLU A 21 -28.65 8.15 -4.85
C GLU A 21 -27.95 8.95 -5.97
N GLU A 22 -27.88 10.27 -5.85
CA GLU A 22 -27.13 11.12 -6.77
C GLU A 22 -25.62 10.85 -6.68
N LYS A 23 -25.09 10.69 -5.47
CA LYS A 23 -23.68 10.38 -5.26
C LYS A 23 -23.31 9.01 -5.83
N ILE A 24 -24.16 8.00 -5.64
CA ILE A 24 -23.98 6.65 -6.20
C ILE A 24 -23.94 6.74 -7.74
N ARG A 25 -24.93 7.39 -8.37
CA ARG A 25 -24.94 7.57 -9.83
C ARG A 25 -23.72 8.30 -10.37
N TYR A 26 -23.25 9.32 -9.65
CA TYR A 26 -22.03 10.04 -10.03
C TYR A 26 -20.79 9.14 -10.00
N LEU A 27 -20.66 8.31 -8.96
CA LEU A 27 -19.55 7.38 -8.80
C LEU A 27 -19.60 6.26 -9.86
N GLU A 28 -20.78 5.70 -10.14
CA GLU A 28 -20.98 4.70 -11.18
C GLU A 28 -20.58 5.24 -12.56
N ARG A 29 -20.96 6.48 -12.86
CA ARG A 29 -20.56 7.13 -14.13
C ARG A 29 -19.05 7.30 -14.22
N LYS A 30 -18.40 7.76 -13.15
CA LYS A 30 -16.94 7.90 -13.10
C LYS A 30 -16.23 6.56 -13.25
N LEU A 31 -16.74 5.50 -12.63
CA LEU A 31 -16.16 4.16 -12.75
C LEU A 31 -16.24 3.68 -14.20
N THR A 32 -17.40 3.86 -14.84
CA THR A 32 -17.60 3.50 -16.25
C THR A 32 -16.67 4.30 -17.17
N GLU A 33 -16.48 5.60 -16.90
CA GLU A 33 -15.56 6.45 -17.65
C GLU A 33 -14.11 5.97 -17.55
N VAL A 34 -13.63 5.71 -16.33
CA VAL A 34 -12.28 5.17 -16.08
C VAL A 34 -12.08 3.80 -16.75
N GLU A 35 -13.07 2.89 -16.65
CA GLU A 35 -13.01 1.59 -17.32
C GLU A 35 -12.91 1.72 -18.85
N THR A 36 -13.63 2.68 -19.44
CA THR A 36 -13.56 2.93 -20.89
C THR A 36 -12.22 3.55 -21.32
N GLU A 37 -11.61 4.39 -20.48
CA GLU A 37 -10.29 4.96 -20.75
C GLU A 37 -9.18 3.90 -20.67
N LEU A 38 -9.26 3.01 -19.68
CA LEU A 38 -8.33 1.87 -19.55
C LEU A 38 -8.44 0.92 -20.75
N ARG A 39 -9.65 0.61 -21.21
CA ARG A 39 -9.87 -0.25 -22.38
C ARG A 39 -9.38 0.35 -23.70
N ARG A 40 -9.28 1.67 -23.81
CA ARG A 40 -8.75 2.35 -25.00
C ARG A 40 -7.22 2.38 -25.06
N LYS A 41 -6.52 2.08 -23.96
CA LYS A 41 -5.06 2.21 -23.83
C LYS A 41 -4.31 0.86 -23.82
N VAL A 42 -4.60 -0.10 -24.69
CA VAL A 42 -3.65 -1.22 -25.00
C VAL A 42 -4.00 -1.78 -26.39
N PRO A 43 -3.05 -2.01 -27.33
CA PRO A 43 -1.70 -2.53 -27.07
C PRO A 43 -0.56 -1.71 -27.67
N THR A 44 0.36 -1.25 -26.83
CA THR A 44 1.72 -0.90 -27.26
C THR A 44 2.61 -2.13 -27.12
N THR A 45 3.03 -2.69 -28.25
CA THR A 45 4.14 -3.65 -28.33
C THR A 45 5.37 -3.02 -27.68
N ILE A 46 5.83 -3.59 -26.56
CA ILE A 46 6.99 -3.09 -25.82
C ILE A 46 8.24 -3.49 -26.60
N GLU A 47 8.76 -2.58 -27.42
CA GLU A 47 10.11 -2.71 -27.95
C GLU A 47 11.13 -2.40 -26.84
N LYS A 48 12.09 -3.32 -26.67
CA LYS A 48 13.10 -3.36 -25.61
C LYS A 48 14.00 -2.13 -25.67
N ILE A 49 13.82 -1.18 -24.75
CA ILE A 49 14.75 -0.07 -24.56
C ILE A 49 15.84 -0.54 -23.59
N GLU A 50 17.00 -0.97 -24.11
CA GLU A 50 18.17 -1.26 -23.28
C GLU A 50 18.83 0.05 -22.83
N TYR A 51 18.77 0.33 -21.53
CA TYR A 51 19.46 1.46 -20.91
C TYR A 51 20.62 0.94 -20.06
N LYS A 52 21.86 1.34 -20.38
CA LYS A 52 23.06 1.00 -19.60
C LYS A 52 23.26 2.04 -18.50
N PHE A 53 23.06 1.65 -17.25
CA PHE A 53 23.36 2.47 -16.07
C PHE A 53 24.80 2.25 -15.62
N ASP A 54 25.58 3.34 -15.55
CA ASP A 54 26.90 3.35 -14.91
C ASP A 54 26.71 3.64 -13.42
N GLN A 55 27.33 2.84 -12.55
CA GLN A 55 27.06 2.84 -11.10
C GLN A 55 27.79 3.98 -10.40
N LEU A 56 27.04 4.92 -9.83
CA LEU A 56 27.59 5.88 -8.87
C LEU A 56 27.37 5.34 -7.45
N LYS A 57 28.45 4.82 -6.86
CA LYS A 57 28.48 4.29 -5.50
C LYS A 57 28.52 5.45 -4.51
N ILE A 58 27.49 5.57 -3.68
CA ILE A 58 27.48 6.49 -2.54
C ILE A 58 27.32 5.65 -1.28
N GLU A 59 28.35 5.62 -0.45
CA GLU A 59 28.32 5.03 0.88
C GLU A 59 27.84 6.10 1.87
N THR A 60 26.71 5.89 2.53
CA THR A 60 26.37 6.62 3.76
C THR A 60 25.92 5.67 4.85
N LEU A 61 26.52 5.89 6.03
CA LEU A 61 26.46 5.08 7.25
C LEU A 61 25.01 4.97 7.76
N SER A 62 24.48 3.75 7.77
CA SER A 62 23.11 3.41 8.16
C SER A 62 22.92 3.39 9.68
N GLY A 63 22.02 4.24 10.19
CA GLY A 63 21.40 4.07 11.50
C GLY A 63 19.89 3.94 11.33
N SER A 64 19.37 2.71 11.27
CA SER A 64 17.93 2.46 11.13
C SER A 64 17.28 2.34 12.50
N LEU A 65 16.37 3.26 12.84
CA LEU A 65 15.50 3.13 14.01
C LEU A 65 14.41 2.09 13.68
N HIS A 66 14.66 0.86 14.13
CA HIS A 66 13.71 -0.25 13.96
C HIS A 66 12.46 0.01 14.81
N ILE A 67 11.36 0.37 14.17
CA ILE A 67 10.06 0.50 14.83
C ILE A 67 9.47 -0.90 14.96
N GLY A 68 9.73 -1.55 16.11
CA GLY A 68 8.81 -2.55 16.68
C GLY A 68 9.19 -4.03 16.53
N LEU A 69 10.33 -4.45 17.10
CA LEU A 69 10.54 -5.85 17.50
C LEU A 69 11.01 -5.90 18.96
N SER A 70 10.45 -6.82 19.75
CA SER A 70 10.93 -7.09 21.11
C SER A 70 12.23 -7.92 21.03
N PRO A 71 13.22 -7.76 21.93
CA PRO A 71 14.50 -8.47 21.87
C PRO A 71 14.39 -10.00 21.86
N GLU A 72 13.29 -10.56 22.36
CA GLU A 72 13.05 -12.01 22.34
C GLU A 72 12.58 -12.54 20.97
N GLU A 73 11.99 -11.69 20.12
CA GLU A 73 11.60 -12.06 18.75
C GLU A 73 12.81 -11.99 17.79
N LEU A 74 13.74 -11.08 18.03
CA LEU A 74 15.01 -10.98 17.29
C LEU A 74 15.91 -12.20 17.48
N LYS A 75 15.95 -12.80 18.68
CA LYS A 75 16.76 -14.00 18.93
C LYS A 75 16.28 -15.25 18.20
N LYS A 76 15.00 -15.30 17.80
CA LYS A 76 14.49 -16.37 16.92
C LYS A 76 14.78 -16.11 15.43
N LEU A 77 15.06 -14.86 15.06
CA LEU A 77 15.42 -14.47 13.68
C LEU A 77 16.93 -14.55 13.44
N ASP A 78 17.76 -14.35 14.46
CA ASP A 78 19.22 -14.49 14.38
C ASP A 78 19.67 -15.94 14.12
N ASP A 79 18.89 -16.94 14.57
CA ASP A 79 19.16 -18.38 14.33
C ASP A 79 18.80 -18.83 12.89
N LEU A 80 18.24 -17.92 12.08
CA LEU A 80 17.97 -18.09 10.64
C LEU A 80 18.99 -17.35 9.77
N THR A 81 20.16 -16.99 10.32
CA THR A 81 21.32 -16.57 9.52
C THR A 81 21.91 -17.77 8.78
N LEU A 82 21.18 -18.25 7.77
CA LEU A 82 21.66 -19.20 6.77
C LEU A 82 21.88 -18.48 5.43
N PRO A 83 22.84 -18.99 4.65
CA PRO A 83 23.80 -18.18 3.92
C PRO A 83 23.18 -17.55 2.68
N SER A 84 23.82 -16.46 2.25
CA SER A 84 23.71 -15.89 0.91
C SER A 84 23.89 -16.98 -0.15
N SER A 85 22.82 -17.63 -0.55
CA SER A 85 22.80 -18.51 -1.71
C SER A 85 22.50 -17.65 -2.93
N ASP A 86 23.58 -17.21 -3.56
CA ASP A 86 23.66 -16.97 -4.98
C ASP A 86 23.08 -18.19 -5.72
N ASN A 87 21.81 -18.13 -6.14
CA ASN A 87 21.17 -19.06 -7.07
C ASN A 87 19.83 -18.50 -7.59
N MET A 88 19.93 -17.68 -8.64
CA MET A 88 19.39 -18.04 -9.95
C MET A 88 17.93 -18.55 -10.03
N TYR A 89 16.94 -17.78 -9.58
CA TYR A 89 15.56 -17.83 -10.13
C TYR A 89 14.88 -16.44 -10.09
N GLY A 90 14.65 -15.85 -11.28
CA GLY A 90 13.49 -14.99 -11.54
C GLY A 90 13.49 -13.52 -11.12
N ASN A 91 14.55 -12.74 -11.38
CA ASN A 91 14.62 -11.30 -11.06
C ASN A 91 13.76 -10.38 -11.99
N ASP A 92 12.87 -10.94 -12.82
CA ASP A 92 12.04 -10.18 -13.79
C ASP A 92 10.65 -9.79 -13.24
N ASN A 93 10.17 -10.42 -12.14
CA ASN A 93 8.80 -10.19 -11.62
C ASN A 93 8.71 -9.17 -10.47
N LEU A 94 9.84 -8.62 -9.98
CA LEU A 94 9.84 -7.65 -8.89
C LEU A 94 9.44 -6.24 -9.33
N GLN A 95 9.89 -5.82 -10.51
CA GLN A 95 9.69 -4.47 -11.04
C GLN A 95 8.22 -4.04 -11.15
N PRO A 96 7.28 -4.84 -11.70
CA PRO A 96 5.89 -4.42 -11.79
C PRO A 96 5.22 -4.26 -10.42
N LEU A 97 5.49 -5.17 -9.48
CA LEU A 97 4.98 -5.08 -8.11
C LEU A 97 5.53 -3.86 -7.38
N TYR A 98 6.84 -3.62 -7.50
CA TYR A 98 7.49 -2.46 -6.91
C TYR A 98 6.90 -1.16 -7.43
N ASN A 99 6.79 -0.99 -8.75
CA ASN A 99 6.26 0.22 -9.36
C ASN A 99 4.80 0.48 -8.96
N ASN A 100 3.98 -0.58 -8.91
CA ASN A 100 2.58 -0.47 -8.47
C ASN A 100 2.47 -0.07 -7.00
N LEU A 101 3.30 -0.64 -6.12
CA LEU A 101 3.33 -0.30 -4.69
C LEU A 101 3.88 1.11 -4.45
N GLN A 102 4.88 1.51 -5.22
CA GLN A 102 5.42 2.86 -5.18
C GLN A 102 4.37 3.89 -5.62
N SER A 103 3.66 3.62 -6.72
CA SER A 103 2.54 4.45 -7.16
C SER A 103 1.47 4.54 -6.08
N TYR A 104 1.08 3.41 -5.49
CA TYR A 104 0.12 3.35 -4.39
C TYR A 104 0.55 4.22 -3.20
N LEU A 105 1.80 4.13 -2.76
CA LEU A 105 2.32 4.96 -1.67
C LEU A 105 2.29 6.45 -2.00
N ARG A 106 2.61 6.83 -3.24
CA ARG A 106 2.60 8.24 -3.67
C ARG A 106 1.20 8.82 -3.83
N THR A 107 0.24 8.04 -4.33
CA THR A 107 -1.11 8.52 -4.62
C THR A 107 -2.06 8.39 -3.43
N GLU A 108 -2.02 7.26 -2.74
CA GLU A 108 -2.97 6.93 -1.66
C GLU A 108 -2.34 7.08 -0.27
N GLY A 109 -1.02 6.91 -0.16
CA GLY A 109 -0.30 6.97 1.12
C GLY A 109 -0.57 8.25 1.93
N PRO A 110 -0.45 9.46 1.36
CA PRO A 110 -0.77 10.70 2.07
C PRO A 110 -2.18 10.72 2.66
N THR A 111 -3.17 10.30 1.87
CA THR A 111 -4.57 10.24 2.32
C THR A 111 -4.76 9.22 3.44
N ILE A 112 -4.14 8.04 3.34
CA ILE A 112 -4.21 7.00 4.38
C ILE A 112 -3.59 7.49 5.69
N ILE A 113 -2.42 8.12 5.62
CA ILE A 113 -1.73 8.68 6.79
C ILE A 113 -2.60 9.74 7.47
N GLN A 114 -3.20 10.66 6.70
CA GLN A 114 -4.08 11.69 7.24
C GLN A 114 -5.33 11.09 7.91
N GLN A 115 -5.96 10.10 7.28
CA GLN A 115 -7.14 9.43 7.84
C GLN A 115 -6.81 8.71 9.16
N LEU A 116 -5.71 7.95 9.18
CA LEU A 116 -5.26 7.26 10.40
C LEU A 116 -4.88 8.25 11.50
N ALA A 117 -4.23 9.37 11.14
CA ALA A 117 -3.88 10.41 12.10
C ALA A 117 -5.13 11.04 12.71
N GLN A 118 -6.17 11.31 11.91
CA GLN A 118 -7.44 11.81 12.40
C GLN A 118 -8.13 10.82 13.35
N ILE A 119 -8.11 9.52 13.04
CA ILE A 119 -8.68 8.46 13.89
C ILE A 119 -7.97 8.39 15.25
N GLU A 120 -6.63 8.48 15.23
CA GLU A 120 -5.80 8.44 16.45
C GLU A 120 -5.68 9.83 17.11
N ASN A 121 -6.47 10.82 16.66
CA ASN A 121 -6.49 12.21 17.15
C ASN A 121 -5.11 12.88 17.20
N ARG A 122 -4.29 12.63 16.17
CA ARG A 122 -2.97 13.22 15.97
C ARG A 122 -2.92 14.17 14.79
N LYS A 123 -1.97 15.10 14.86
CA LYS A 123 -1.55 15.91 13.73
C LYS A 123 -0.31 15.29 13.10
N VAL A 124 -0.33 15.16 11.78
CA VAL A 124 0.83 14.81 10.97
C VAL A 124 1.10 16.01 10.09
N ASP A 125 2.29 16.60 10.21
CA ASP A 125 2.74 17.65 9.31
C ASP A 125 3.33 17.04 8.02
N ASP A 126 3.57 17.90 7.04
CA ASP A 126 4.06 17.47 5.72
C ASP A 126 5.45 16.79 5.82
N GLY A 127 6.30 17.21 6.76
CA GLY A 127 7.62 16.63 6.94
C GLY A 127 7.58 15.20 7.49
N LEU A 128 6.74 14.96 8.51
CA LEU A 128 6.50 13.61 9.04
C LEU A 128 5.83 12.71 7.99
N MET A 129 4.90 13.27 7.20
CA MET A 129 4.25 12.53 6.12
C MET A 129 5.25 12.09 5.06
N GLU A 130 6.10 13.00 4.56
CA GLU A 130 7.15 12.69 3.60
C GLU A 130 8.13 11.65 4.14
N MET A 131 8.54 11.79 5.41
CA MET A 131 9.42 10.83 6.06
C MET A 131 8.82 9.42 6.10
N LEU A 132 7.54 9.30 6.50
CA LEU A 132 6.84 8.02 6.54
C LEU A 132 6.72 7.38 5.15
N ILE A 133 6.36 8.16 4.14
CA ILE A 133 6.26 7.65 2.76
C ILE A 133 7.62 7.19 2.25
N GLN A 134 8.68 7.96 2.46
CA GLN A 134 10.03 7.58 2.02
C GLN A 134 10.53 6.31 2.73
N ASP A 135 10.24 6.16 4.01
CA ASP A 135 10.61 4.96 4.76
C ASP A 135 9.87 3.71 4.25
N LEU A 136 8.55 3.83 4.03
CA LEU A 136 7.76 2.77 3.43
C LEU A 136 8.26 2.38 2.04
N GLU A 137 8.61 3.35 1.19
CA GLU A 137 9.19 3.10 -0.15
C GLU A 137 10.51 2.30 -0.05
N LYS A 138 11.38 2.66 0.90
CA LYS A 138 12.65 1.96 1.12
C LYS A 138 12.47 0.51 1.58
N GLN A 139 11.39 0.23 2.30
CA GLN A 139 11.09 -1.12 2.81
C GLN A 139 10.44 -2.04 1.77
N LEU A 140 9.85 -1.49 0.70
CA LEU A 140 9.12 -2.28 -0.30
C LEU A 140 9.92 -3.47 -0.88
N PRO A 141 11.19 -3.33 -1.30
CA PRO A 141 11.92 -4.43 -1.93
C PRO A 141 12.00 -5.67 -1.05
N ASP A 142 12.34 -5.50 0.23
CA ASP A 142 12.46 -6.61 1.18
C ASP A 142 11.09 -7.21 1.51
N ARG A 143 10.05 -6.38 1.62
CA ARG A 143 8.68 -6.86 1.86
C ARG A 143 8.11 -7.64 0.69
N ILE A 144 8.38 -7.22 -0.54
CA ILE A 144 7.96 -7.97 -1.74
C ILE A 144 8.63 -9.35 -1.72
N ARG A 145 9.94 -9.43 -1.47
CA ARG A 145 10.65 -10.71 -1.38
C ARG A 145 10.04 -11.63 -0.30
N TYR A 146 9.81 -11.10 0.90
CA TYR A 146 9.21 -11.84 2.01
C TYR A 146 7.83 -12.44 1.65
N TYR A 147 6.95 -11.64 1.05
CA TYR A 147 5.61 -12.11 0.68
C TYR A 147 5.61 -13.03 -0.54
N GLN A 148 6.58 -12.92 -1.44
CA GLN A 148 6.80 -13.89 -2.52
C GLN A 148 7.21 -15.25 -1.97
N GLU A 149 8.18 -15.29 -1.06
CA GLU A 149 8.61 -16.51 -0.37
C GLU A 149 7.45 -17.15 0.39
N THR A 150 6.72 -16.35 1.18
CA THR A 150 5.54 -16.81 1.92
C THR A 150 4.46 -17.40 1.00
N ALA A 151 4.20 -16.75 -0.15
CA ALA A 151 3.22 -17.21 -1.12
C ALA A 151 3.65 -18.51 -1.81
N ASN A 152 4.94 -18.65 -2.12
CA ASN A 152 5.48 -19.86 -2.74
C ASN A 152 5.40 -21.07 -1.80
N GLU A 153 5.56 -20.87 -0.49
CA GLU A 153 5.46 -21.92 0.52
C GLU A 153 4.01 -22.33 0.81
N HIS A 154 3.12 -21.36 1.02
CA HIS A 154 1.77 -21.62 1.55
C HIS A 154 0.69 -21.69 0.46
N HIS A 155 0.98 -21.14 -0.73
CA HIS A 155 0.04 -21.03 -1.83
C HIS A 155 0.70 -21.38 -3.18
N PRO A 156 1.31 -22.57 -3.33
CA PRO A 156 2.07 -22.94 -4.53
C PRO A 156 1.24 -22.99 -5.82
N SER A 157 -0.10 -23.01 -5.71
CA SER A 157 -1.02 -22.95 -6.84
C SER A 157 -1.34 -21.53 -7.35
N LEU A 158 -0.97 -20.49 -6.59
CA LEU A 158 -1.16 -19.10 -7.04
C LEU A 158 -0.16 -18.78 -8.14
N SER A 159 -0.65 -18.19 -9.23
CA SER A 159 0.17 -17.79 -10.36
C SER A 159 -0.43 -16.59 -11.08
N GLY A 160 0.38 -15.93 -11.91
CA GLY A 160 -0.06 -14.81 -12.74
C GLY A 160 -0.58 -13.63 -11.92
N GLU A 161 -1.70 -13.05 -12.37
CA GLU A 161 -2.32 -11.88 -11.75
C GLU A 161 -2.75 -12.14 -10.31
N ALA A 162 -3.37 -13.30 -10.03
CA ALA A 162 -3.81 -13.65 -8.68
C ALA A 162 -2.66 -13.75 -7.66
N TYR A 163 -1.47 -14.14 -8.11
CA TYR A 163 -0.26 -14.15 -7.27
C TYR A 163 0.21 -12.72 -6.96
N ASN A 164 0.23 -11.85 -7.96
CA ASN A 164 0.61 -10.45 -7.78
C ASN A 164 -0.39 -9.70 -6.88
N ASP A 165 -1.68 -9.91 -7.07
CA ASP A 165 -2.74 -9.33 -6.24
C ASP A 165 -2.65 -9.78 -4.79
N TYR A 166 -2.33 -11.06 -4.57
CA TYR A 166 -2.12 -11.58 -3.22
C TYR A 166 -0.99 -10.82 -2.50
N ILE A 167 0.17 -10.70 -3.13
CA ILE A 167 1.33 -10.01 -2.55
C ILE A 167 1.02 -8.53 -2.33
N MET A 168 0.42 -7.87 -3.33
CA MET A 168 0.00 -6.47 -3.27
C MET A 168 -0.90 -6.22 -2.06
N ASN A 169 -1.94 -7.03 -1.91
CA ASN A 169 -2.90 -6.88 -0.82
C ASN A 169 -2.25 -7.12 0.55
N LYS A 170 -1.35 -8.10 0.67
CA LYS A 170 -0.64 -8.36 1.92
C LYS A 170 0.24 -7.20 2.35
N ILE A 171 0.96 -6.60 1.41
CA ILE A 171 1.80 -5.44 1.69
C ILE A 171 0.94 -4.24 2.06
N LYS A 172 -0.16 -3.97 1.34
CA LYS A 172 -1.10 -2.89 1.70
C LYS A 172 -1.70 -3.07 3.10
N GLU A 173 -2.10 -4.28 3.47
CA GLU A 173 -2.59 -4.63 4.81
C GLU A 173 -1.50 -4.43 5.89
N GLU A 174 -0.25 -4.79 5.59
CA GLU A 174 0.89 -4.57 6.48
C GLU A 174 1.15 -3.07 6.71
N ILE A 175 1.23 -2.29 5.63
CA ILE A 175 1.44 -0.83 5.67
C ILE A 175 0.34 -0.14 6.49
N HIS A 176 -0.92 -0.49 6.26
CA HIS A 176 -2.02 0.12 7.00
C HIS A 176 -1.93 -0.18 8.50
N ARG A 177 -1.57 -1.43 8.86
CA ARG A 177 -1.39 -1.81 10.27
C ARG A 177 -0.19 -1.13 10.91
N SER A 178 0.95 -1.06 10.22
CA SER A 178 2.17 -0.44 10.74
C SER A 178 1.99 1.06 10.96
N LEU A 179 1.39 1.76 10.00
CA LEU A 179 1.04 3.18 10.12
C LEU A 179 0.09 3.44 11.29
N LYS A 180 -0.95 2.62 11.46
CA LYS A 180 -1.88 2.76 12.58
C LYS A 180 -1.17 2.58 13.92
N VAL A 181 -0.31 1.56 14.05
CA VAL A 181 0.47 1.31 15.28
C VAL A 181 1.41 2.47 15.56
N PHE A 182 2.12 2.97 14.54
CA PHE A 182 3.01 4.12 14.66
C PHE A 182 2.27 5.38 15.13
N LEU A 183 1.11 5.69 14.54
CA LEU A 183 0.33 6.87 14.89
C LEU A 183 -0.31 6.75 16.28
N LYS A 184 -0.64 5.54 16.72
CA LYS A 184 -1.10 5.30 18.09
C LYS A 184 0.03 5.54 19.10
N ASN A 185 1.20 4.96 18.85
CA ASN A 185 2.37 4.98 19.74
C ASN A 185 3.62 5.48 18.99
N PRO A 186 3.74 6.79 18.69
CA PRO A 186 4.94 7.32 18.08
C PRO A 186 6.08 7.18 19.07
N LYS A 187 7.23 6.71 18.58
CA LYS A 187 8.45 6.73 19.38
C LYS A 187 8.88 8.20 19.53
N GLU A 188 9.06 8.64 20.77
CA GLU A 188 9.63 9.95 21.12
C GLU A 188 11.10 10.04 20.69
#